data_AF-A0A0B7N5B3-F1
#
_entry.id   AF-A0A0B7N5B3-F1
#
_cell.length_a   1.000
_cell.length_b   1.000
_cell.length_c   1.000
_cell.angle_alpha   90.00
_cell.angle_beta   90.00
_cell.angle_gamma   90.00
#
_symmetry.space_group_name_H-M   'P 1'
#
loop_
_entity.id
_entity.type
_entity.pdbx_description
1 polymer ?
#
loop_
_entity_poly.entity_id
_entity_poly.type
_entity_poly.pdbx_seq_one_letter_code
_entity_poly.pdbx_strand_id
1 'polypeptide(L)'
;MSDENLLQFIMPYKHQPGTDLMTKLMLQDPRVMNIVLKTLIGPNAEDEYTSASCEWIDGCHADILFVPKAVATEALPPIVVEIQHTVDKPFIRRIMKYCNHVFEKYHVEPLALTICINEVRKCISDSFTDTKKAPYLKKLPSDCWAQEHLFMDKNTISAFLSTPLKEMVALGYVLTERQVSLLGLEYRDDATVQMLYEISKQVLDHEVKDEEKSIEVLLNVCTVNRDQYKRILEAIDDDGNNYKRARTYASDGLLYNESCIRKYSSQAASTSSMPEPLELPTTAQASSSNSSKTRTSPLRMIEAPKKKTDMEWVKEFVDSYKADKKKMNWQMCYDQGRSEGFLATYANPQSLKNTFNKLNPKN
;
A
#
# COMPACT_ATOMS: atom_id res chain seq x y z
N MET A 1 -17.20 29.16 -2.40
CA MET A 1 -16.02 29.31 -3.26
C MET A 1 -15.03 28.29 -2.79
N SER A 2 -14.72 27.30 -3.63
CA SER A 2 -13.66 26.33 -3.35
C SER A 2 -12.34 27.07 -3.21
N ASP A 3 -11.56 26.72 -2.19
CA ASP A 3 -10.19 27.20 -2.03
C ASP A 3 -9.40 26.79 -3.30
N GLU A 4 -8.86 27.76 -4.05
CA GLU A 4 -8.07 27.48 -5.26
C GLU A 4 -6.92 26.51 -4.96
N ASN A 5 -6.40 26.52 -3.72
CA ASN A 5 -5.37 25.62 -3.26
C ASN A 5 -5.88 24.16 -3.17
N LEU A 6 -7.15 23.94 -2.81
CA LEU A 6 -7.75 22.60 -2.76
C LEU A 6 -8.00 22.03 -4.16
N LEU A 7 -8.33 22.87 -5.14
CA LEU A 7 -8.51 22.43 -6.54
C LEU A 7 -7.19 21.98 -7.18
N GLN A 8 -6.08 22.63 -6.80
CA GLN A 8 -4.74 22.29 -7.29
C GLN A 8 -4.11 21.11 -6.55
N PHE A 9 -4.68 20.70 -5.42
CA PHE A 9 -4.19 19.57 -4.64
C PHE A 9 -4.36 18.25 -5.41
N ILE A 10 -3.28 17.49 -5.48
CA ILE A 10 -3.24 16.15 -6.07
C ILE A 10 -2.63 15.21 -5.03
N MET A 11 -3.39 14.20 -4.61
CA MET A 11 -2.89 13.15 -3.73
C MET A 11 -1.87 12.27 -4.45
N PRO A 12 -0.79 11.83 -3.79
CA PRO A 12 0.05 10.77 -4.33
C PRO A 12 -0.79 9.51 -4.58
N TYR A 13 -0.58 8.83 -5.72
CA TYR A 13 -1.37 7.65 -6.10
C TYR A 13 -1.36 6.53 -5.04
N LYS A 14 -0.27 6.39 -4.28
CA LYS A 14 -0.16 5.46 -3.15
C LYS A 14 -1.17 5.75 -2.02
N HIS A 15 -1.72 6.96 -1.97
CA HIS A 15 -2.69 7.44 -0.97
C HIS A 15 -4.01 7.87 -1.60
N GLN A 16 -4.34 7.41 -2.81
CA GLN A 16 -5.65 7.70 -3.39
C GLN A 16 -6.78 7.17 -2.47
N PRO A 17 -7.99 7.78 -2.51
CA PRO A 17 -9.12 7.30 -1.72
C PRO A 17 -9.39 5.80 -1.93
N GLY A 18 -9.82 5.13 -0.86
CA GLY A 18 -10.03 3.68 -0.85
C GLY A 18 -8.75 2.83 -0.69
N THR A 19 -7.57 3.44 -0.54
CA THR A 19 -6.38 2.72 -0.04
C THR A 19 -6.43 2.58 1.47
N ASP A 20 -5.79 1.53 2.00
CA ASP A 20 -5.81 1.19 3.44
C ASP A 20 -5.45 2.40 4.32
N LEU A 21 -4.28 3.00 4.09
CA LEU A 21 -3.80 4.11 4.91
C LEU A 21 -4.67 5.37 4.80
N MET A 22 -4.98 5.81 3.57
CA MET A 22 -5.78 7.03 3.37
C MET A 22 -7.17 6.88 3.99
N THR A 23 -7.79 5.72 3.79
CA THR A 23 -9.15 5.49 4.28
C THR A 23 -9.19 5.45 5.81
N LYS A 24 -8.20 4.82 6.45
CA LYS A 24 -8.08 4.83 7.92
C LYS A 24 -7.96 6.26 8.46
N LEU A 25 -7.07 7.06 7.87
CA LEU A 25 -6.85 8.44 8.30
C LEU A 25 -8.08 9.32 8.06
N MET A 26 -8.79 9.14 6.93
CA MET A 26 -10.04 9.84 6.66
C MET A 26 -11.14 9.46 7.66
N LEU A 27 -11.32 8.17 7.94
CA LEU A 27 -12.38 7.70 8.86
C LEU A 27 -12.10 8.04 10.32
N GLN A 28 -10.86 8.34 10.68
CA GLN A 28 -10.48 8.85 12.01
C GLN A 28 -10.88 10.32 12.22
N ASP A 29 -11.10 11.10 11.14
CA ASP A 29 -11.58 12.47 11.28
C ASP A 29 -13.00 12.46 11.89
N PRO A 30 -13.25 13.21 12.99
CA PRO A 30 -14.54 13.23 13.67
C PRO A 30 -15.72 13.58 12.76
N ARG A 31 -15.51 14.43 11.74
CA ARG A 31 -16.56 14.80 10.78
C ARG A 31 -17.00 13.59 9.97
N VAL A 32 -16.05 12.77 9.52
CA VAL A 32 -16.34 11.57 8.72
C VAL A 32 -16.93 10.48 9.60
N MET A 33 -16.40 10.29 10.81
CA MET A 33 -16.98 9.38 11.79
C MET A 33 -18.46 9.73 12.05
N ASN A 34 -18.79 11.00 12.28
CA ASN A 34 -20.18 11.44 12.51
C ASN A 34 -21.09 11.21 11.29
N ILE A 35 -20.59 11.29 10.05
CA ILE A 35 -21.37 10.91 8.85
C ILE A 35 -21.82 9.45 8.93
N VAL A 36 -20.90 8.56 9.31
CA VAL A 36 -21.21 7.13 9.48
C VAL A 36 -22.20 6.94 10.62
N LEU A 37 -21.93 7.50 11.81
CA LEU A 37 -22.76 7.33 13.01
C LEU A 37 -24.20 7.81 12.80
N LYS A 38 -24.38 9.01 12.24
CA LYS A 38 -25.70 9.58 11.96
C LYS A 38 -26.50 8.71 10.98
N THR A 39 -25.82 8.08 10.02
CA THR A 39 -26.47 7.20 9.06
C THR A 39 -26.85 5.84 9.65
N LEU A 40 -25.97 5.27 10.48
CA LEU A 40 -26.13 3.90 10.97
C LEU A 40 -27.00 3.80 12.24
N ILE A 41 -26.94 4.80 13.12
CA ILE A 41 -27.63 4.79 14.41
C ILE A 41 -28.68 5.90 14.45
N GLY A 42 -28.27 7.10 14.07
CA GLY A 42 -29.13 8.29 14.08
C GLY A 42 -28.46 9.51 14.69
N PRO A 43 -29.16 10.66 14.76
CA PRO A 43 -28.60 11.93 15.25
C PRO A 43 -28.09 11.88 16.70
N ASN A 44 -28.62 10.97 17.51
CA ASN A 44 -28.22 10.78 18.91
C ASN A 44 -26.84 10.15 19.10
N ALA A 45 -26.21 9.64 18.03
CA ALA A 45 -24.87 9.05 18.10
C ALA A 45 -23.76 10.05 17.72
N GLU A 46 -24.10 11.25 17.28
CA GLU A 46 -23.14 12.30 16.92
C GLU A 46 -22.26 12.65 18.12
N ASP A 47 -20.94 12.67 17.92
CA ASP A 47 -19.92 12.94 18.94
C ASP A 47 -19.90 11.98 20.15
N GLU A 48 -20.69 10.90 20.15
CA GLU A 48 -20.75 9.92 21.24
C GLU A 48 -19.74 8.78 21.11
N TYR A 49 -18.94 8.77 20.04
CA TYR A 49 -18.00 7.69 19.72
C TYR A 49 -16.56 8.17 19.60
N THR A 50 -15.63 7.22 19.68
CA THR A 50 -14.21 7.41 19.40
C THR A 50 -13.67 6.23 18.60
N SER A 51 -12.57 6.43 17.88
CA SER A 51 -11.83 5.34 17.23
C SER A 51 -11.04 4.54 18.26
N ALA A 52 -11.16 3.21 18.24
CA ALA A 52 -10.39 2.30 19.07
C ALA A 52 -9.36 1.52 18.25
N SER A 53 -8.35 0.95 18.94
CA SER A 53 -7.45 -0.03 18.32
C SER A 53 -8.25 -1.20 17.78
N CYS A 54 -7.96 -1.55 16.53
CA CYS A 54 -8.54 -2.65 15.80
C CYS A 54 -7.58 -3.83 15.65
N GLU A 55 -6.44 -3.84 16.34
CA GLU A 55 -5.48 -4.96 16.31
C GLU A 55 -5.79 -5.97 17.42
N TRP A 56 -5.91 -7.24 17.05
CA TRP A 56 -6.20 -8.34 17.98
C TRP A 56 -5.00 -9.30 18.11
N ILE A 57 -5.04 -10.15 19.15
CA ILE A 57 -3.92 -11.04 19.55
C ILE A 57 -3.52 -12.02 18.44
N ASP A 58 -4.42 -12.31 17.51
CA ASP A 58 -4.17 -13.17 16.36
C ASP A 58 -3.54 -12.44 15.16
N GLY A 59 -3.13 -11.18 15.33
CA GLY A 59 -2.55 -10.32 14.31
C GLY A 59 -3.54 -9.84 13.25
N CYS A 60 -4.84 -10.15 13.41
CA CYS A 60 -5.87 -9.60 12.55
C CYS A 60 -6.16 -8.15 12.92
N HIS A 61 -6.52 -7.35 11.93
CA HIS A 61 -7.00 -6.00 12.17
C HIS A 61 -8.08 -5.58 11.19
N ALA A 62 -9.07 -4.85 11.71
CA ALA A 62 -10.06 -4.16 10.89
C ALA A 62 -9.50 -2.85 10.35
N ASP A 63 -10.19 -2.23 9.39
CA ASP A 63 -9.80 -0.89 8.95
C ASP A 63 -10.02 0.12 10.07
N ILE A 64 -11.24 0.18 10.62
CA ILE A 64 -11.53 1.02 11.78
C ILE A 64 -12.62 0.40 12.67
N LEU A 65 -12.48 0.64 13.97
CA LEU A 65 -13.47 0.28 14.99
C LEU A 65 -13.92 1.56 15.70
N PHE A 66 -15.19 1.90 15.57
CA PHE A 66 -15.81 2.95 16.38
C PHE A 66 -16.42 2.34 17.63
N VAL A 67 -16.13 2.94 18.78
CA VAL A 67 -16.68 2.52 20.06
C VAL A 67 -17.35 3.70 20.76
N PRO A 68 -18.48 3.49 21.45
CA PRO A 68 -19.06 4.53 22.26
C PRO A 68 -18.07 5.02 23.32
N LYS A 69 -18.09 6.33 23.61
CA LYS A 69 -17.35 6.92 24.73
C LYS A 69 -17.92 6.46 26.07
N ALA A 70 -19.24 6.27 26.10
CA ALA A 70 -19.95 5.63 27.20
C ALA A 70 -19.85 4.09 27.11
N VAL A 71 -20.54 3.39 28.00
CA VAL A 71 -20.63 1.93 27.95
C VAL A 71 -21.40 1.50 26.69
N ALA A 72 -20.88 0.49 25.99
CA ALA A 72 -21.56 -0.10 24.84
C ALA A 72 -22.93 -0.68 25.23
N THR A 73 -23.94 -0.44 24.40
CA THR A 73 -25.31 -0.94 24.59
C THR A 73 -25.90 -1.36 23.25
N GLU A 74 -27.02 -2.08 23.24
CA GLU A 74 -27.70 -2.42 21.99
C GLU A 74 -28.12 -1.20 21.16
N ALA A 75 -28.39 -0.06 21.82
CA ALA A 75 -28.75 1.20 21.16
C ALA A 75 -27.52 2.01 20.67
N LEU A 76 -26.38 1.83 21.33
CA LEU A 76 -25.08 2.41 20.97
C LEU A 76 -24.04 1.27 20.89
N PRO A 77 -24.11 0.42 19.86
CA PRO A 77 -23.20 -0.71 19.73
C PRO A 77 -21.84 -0.25 19.17
N PRO A 78 -20.76 -1.02 19.36
CA PRO A 78 -19.53 -0.83 18.60
C PRO A 78 -19.78 -0.99 17.09
N ILE A 79 -19.02 -0.30 16.25
CA ILE A 79 -19.16 -0.34 14.79
C ILE A 79 -17.84 -0.74 14.14
N VAL A 80 -17.85 -1.84 13.40
CA VAL A 80 -16.73 -2.28 12.56
C VAL A 80 -16.95 -1.74 11.15
N VAL A 81 -16.03 -0.94 10.63
CA VAL A 81 -16.11 -0.40 9.27
C VAL A 81 -14.95 -0.92 8.44
N GLU A 82 -15.27 -1.47 7.27
CA GLU A 82 -14.36 -2.14 6.35
C GLU A 82 -14.48 -1.59 4.93
N ILE A 83 -13.34 -1.33 4.29
CA ILE A 83 -13.26 -0.73 2.97
C ILE A 83 -12.50 -1.70 2.10
N GLN A 84 -13.26 -2.37 1.24
CA GLN A 84 -12.79 -3.56 0.58
C GLN A 84 -12.78 -3.40 -0.93
N HIS A 85 -11.63 -3.67 -1.52
CA HIS A 85 -11.50 -3.72 -2.97
C HIS A 85 -12.38 -4.82 -3.57
N THR A 86 -12.39 -6.00 -2.97
CA THR A 86 -13.21 -7.11 -3.44
C THR A 86 -13.93 -7.76 -2.27
N VAL A 87 -15.25 -7.91 -2.41
CA VAL A 87 -16.10 -8.53 -1.40
C VAL A 87 -16.46 -9.94 -1.84
N ASP A 88 -15.91 -10.92 -1.11
CA ASP A 88 -16.04 -12.34 -1.37
C ASP A 88 -16.25 -13.15 -0.06
N LYS A 89 -16.45 -14.46 -0.18
CA LYS A 89 -16.66 -15.34 1.00
C LYS A 89 -15.48 -15.30 2.00
N PRO A 90 -14.20 -15.34 1.59
CA PRO A 90 -13.07 -15.11 2.48
C PRO A 90 -13.18 -13.81 3.28
N PHE A 91 -13.54 -12.70 2.63
CA PHE A 91 -13.78 -11.44 3.34
C PHE A 91 -14.93 -11.55 4.35
N ILE A 92 -16.07 -12.14 3.99
CA ILE A 92 -17.20 -12.30 4.92
C ILE A 92 -16.77 -13.08 6.18
N ARG A 93 -16.00 -14.17 6.01
CA ARG A 93 -15.46 -14.92 7.16
C ARG A 93 -14.51 -14.08 8.01
N ARG A 94 -13.77 -13.15 7.40
CA ARG A 94 -12.85 -12.26 8.10
C ARG A 94 -13.59 -11.22 8.92
N ILE A 95 -14.59 -10.54 8.36
CA ILE A 95 -15.38 -9.56 9.13
C ILE A 95 -16.21 -10.21 10.24
N MET A 96 -16.72 -11.43 10.03
CA MET A 96 -17.36 -12.22 11.11
C MET A 96 -16.41 -12.41 12.30
N LYS A 97 -15.14 -12.74 12.02
CA LYS A 97 -14.11 -12.90 13.05
C LYS A 97 -13.84 -11.60 13.80
N TYR A 98 -13.81 -10.47 13.09
CA TYR A 98 -13.62 -9.15 13.70
C TYR A 98 -14.77 -8.81 14.64
N CYS A 99 -16.00 -9.07 14.19
CA CYS A 99 -17.19 -8.83 15.00
C CYS A 99 -17.21 -9.72 16.26
N ASN A 100 -16.77 -10.97 16.16
CA ASN A 100 -16.63 -11.84 17.33
C ASN A 100 -15.61 -11.30 18.33
N HIS A 101 -14.45 -10.82 17.88
CA HIS A 101 -13.46 -10.20 18.78
C HIS A 101 -14.01 -8.95 19.48
N VAL A 102 -14.82 -8.16 18.77
CA VAL A 102 -15.49 -6.99 19.34
C VAL A 102 -16.54 -7.43 20.36
N PHE A 103 -17.34 -8.45 20.06
CA PHE A 103 -18.32 -9.02 20.98
C PHE A 103 -17.67 -9.58 22.24
N GLU A 104 -16.56 -10.32 22.12
CA GLU A 104 -15.81 -10.85 23.27
C GLU A 104 -15.33 -9.73 24.20
N LYS A 105 -14.99 -8.56 23.65
CA LYS A 105 -14.48 -7.42 24.40
C LYS A 105 -15.58 -6.55 25.04
N TYR A 106 -16.67 -6.30 24.32
CA TYR A 106 -17.71 -5.33 24.75
C TYR A 106 -19.03 -5.99 25.17
N HIS A 107 -19.20 -7.29 24.94
CA HIS A 107 -20.41 -8.06 25.25
C HIS A 107 -21.70 -7.52 24.61
N VAL A 108 -21.55 -6.80 23.48
CA VAL A 108 -22.63 -6.26 22.66
C VAL A 108 -22.33 -6.61 21.22
N GLU A 109 -23.33 -7.09 20.48
CA GLU A 109 -23.17 -7.39 19.06
C GLU A 109 -22.87 -6.09 18.29
N PRO A 110 -21.82 -6.04 17.45
CA PRO A 110 -21.49 -4.83 16.72
C PRO A 110 -22.40 -4.61 15.52
N LEU A 111 -22.41 -3.38 15.01
CA LEU A 111 -22.82 -3.09 13.64
C LEU A 111 -21.61 -3.24 12.72
N ALA A 112 -21.78 -3.94 11.60
CA ALA A 112 -20.75 -4.05 10.58
C ALA A 112 -21.13 -3.20 9.36
N LEU A 113 -20.20 -2.40 8.85
CA LEU A 113 -20.35 -1.65 7.60
C LEU A 113 -19.24 -2.05 6.63
N THR A 114 -19.61 -2.37 5.40
CA THR A 114 -18.67 -2.62 4.31
C THR A 114 -18.90 -1.67 3.16
N ILE A 115 -17.86 -0.94 2.78
CA ILE A 115 -17.83 -0.11 1.57
C ILE A 115 -16.97 -0.84 0.54
N CYS A 116 -17.60 -1.33 -0.53
CA CYS A 116 -16.89 -1.99 -1.62
C CYS A 116 -16.50 -0.99 -2.70
N ILE A 117 -15.20 -0.91 -2.99
CA ILE A 117 -14.64 0.11 -3.90
C ILE A 117 -14.33 -0.42 -5.31
N ASN A 118 -14.54 -1.71 -5.58
CA ASN A 118 -14.34 -2.26 -6.94
C ASN A 118 -15.32 -3.38 -7.32
N GLU A 119 -15.24 -4.57 -6.71
CA GLU A 119 -16.05 -5.72 -7.17
C GLU A 119 -16.69 -6.51 -6.03
N VAL A 120 -17.97 -6.83 -6.19
CA VAL A 120 -18.69 -7.79 -5.36
C VAL A 120 -18.85 -9.10 -6.11
N ARG A 121 -18.47 -10.22 -5.48
CA ARG A 121 -18.73 -11.54 -6.09
C ARG A 121 -20.21 -11.84 -6.10
N LYS A 122 -20.70 -12.42 -7.21
CA LYS A 122 -22.12 -12.75 -7.41
C LYS A 122 -22.77 -13.51 -6.25
N CYS A 123 -22.05 -14.48 -5.69
CA CYS A 123 -22.56 -15.26 -4.55
C CYS A 123 -22.81 -14.42 -3.29
N ILE A 124 -22.23 -13.23 -3.18
CA ILE A 124 -22.51 -12.26 -2.12
C ILE A 124 -23.63 -11.32 -2.56
N SER A 125 -23.58 -10.77 -3.78
CA SER A 125 -24.62 -9.86 -4.26
C SER A 125 -26.01 -10.47 -4.30
N ASP A 126 -26.11 -11.78 -4.60
CA ASP A 126 -27.37 -12.53 -4.60
C ASP A 126 -28.00 -12.63 -3.20
N SER A 127 -27.25 -12.32 -2.14
CA SER A 127 -27.71 -12.32 -0.74
C SER A 127 -28.10 -10.95 -0.20
N PHE A 128 -28.02 -9.90 -1.02
CA PHE A 128 -28.41 -8.55 -0.62
C PHE A 128 -29.91 -8.45 -0.36
N THR A 129 -30.24 -7.77 0.73
CA THR A 129 -31.61 -7.40 1.10
C THR A 129 -31.71 -5.90 1.34
N ASP A 130 -32.93 -5.36 1.28
CA ASP A 130 -33.16 -3.94 1.57
C ASP A 130 -33.09 -3.68 3.08
N THR A 131 -32.67 -2.47 3.44
CA THR A 131 -32.68 -1.98 4.83
C THR A 131 -33.49 -0.69 4.95
N LYS A 132 -34.05 -0.47 6.14
CA LYS A 132 -34.79 0.76 6.46
C LYS A 132 -33.87 1.93 6.83
N LYS A 133 -32.57 1.68 7.10
CA LYS A 133 -31.63 2.72 7.55
C LYS A 133 -31.36 3.77 6.49
N ALA A 134 -31.11 3.33 5.26
CA ALA A 134 -30.98 4.23 4.11
C ALA A 134 -31.19 3.46 2.80
N PRO A 135 -31.77 4.10 1.77
CA PRO A 135 -32.10 3.43 0.51
C PRO A 135 -30.89 3.11 -0.38
N TYR A 136 -29.73 3.73 -0.11
CA TYR A 136 -28.45 3.47 -0.77
C TYR A 136 -27.58 2.41 -0.05
N LEU A 137 -28.09 1.84 1.05
CA LEU A 137 -27.48 0.72 1.76
C LEU A 137 -28.23 -0.57 1.44
N LYS A 138 -27.50 -1.68 1.47
CA LYS A 138 -28.05 -3.04 1.47
C LYS A 138 -27.66 -3.74 2.76
N LYS A 139 -28.44 -4.76 3.14
CA LYS A 139 -28.14 -5.64 4.26
C LYS A 139 -27.65 -6.99 3.75
N LEU A 140 -26.58 -7.47 4.35
CA LEU A 140 -26.04 -8.82 4.20
C LEU A 140 -26.47 -9.70 5.38
N PRO A 141 -26.50 -11.04 5.20
CA PRO A 141 -26.76 -11.97 6.29
C PRO A 141 -25.74 -11.81 7.41
N SER A 142 -26.22 -11.54 8.63
CA SER A 142 -25.36 -11.29 9.80
C SER A 142 -25.77 -12.04 11.06
N ASP A 143 -26.65 -13.03 10.91
CA ASP A 143 -27.24 -13.74 12.04
C ASP A 143 -26.15 -14.35 12.92
N CYS A 144 -26.28 -14.13 14.24
CA CYS A 144 -25.43 -14.68 15.29
C CYS A 144 -24.00 -14.11 15.39
N TRP A 145 -23.66 -13.00 14.72
CA TRP A 145 -22.33 -12.38 14.86
C TRP A 145 -22.33 -10.84 14.78
N ALA A 146 -23.39 -10.21 14.29
CA ALA A 146 -23.56 -8.76 14.30
C ALA A 146 -25.05 -8.40 14.24
N GLN A 147 -25.41 -7.26 14.85
CA GLN A 147 -26.79 -6.76 14.81
C GLN A 147 -27.28 -6.57 13.36
N GLU A 148 -26.44 -5.93 12.54
CA GLU A 148 -26.63 -5.80 11.11
C GLU A 148 -25.28 -5.74 10.39
N HIS A 149 -25.20 -6.36 9.22
CA HIS A 149 -24.12 -6.12 8.27
C HIS A 149 -24.63 -5.29 7.09
N LEU A 150 -24.25 -4.02 7.09
CA LEU A 150 -24.62 -3.04 6.09
C LEU A 150 -23.55 -2.96 5.01
N PHE A 151 -24.01 -2.74 3.78
CA PHE A 151 -23.19 -2.78 2.59
C PHE A 151 -23.51 -1.61 1.67
N MET A 152 -22.46 -1.03 1.08
CA MET A 152 -22.59 -0.09 -0.03
C MET A 152 -21.47 -0.26 -1.05
N ASP A 153 -21.79 -0.02 -2.31
CA ASP A 153 -20.83 0.05 -3.41
C ASP A 153 -21.24 1.13 -4.42
N LYS A 154 -20.49 1.24 -5.52
CA LYS A 154 -20.81 2.17 -6.61
C LYS A 154 -22.22 1.96 -7.17
N ASN A 155 -22.70 0.71 -7.24
CA ASN A 155 -24.02 0.40 -7.80
C ASN A 155 -25.14 0.84 -6.85
N THR A 156 -25.01 0.58 -5.54
CA THR A 156 -26.05 0.94 -4.56
C THR A 156 -26.21 2.44 -4.41
N ILE A 157 -25.14 3.22 -4.58
CA ILE A 157 -25.18 4.69 -4.47
C ILE A 157 -25.52 5.40 -5.79
N SER A 158 -25.35 4.75 -6.95
CA SER A 158 -25.47 5.38 -8.27
C SER A 158 -26.79 6.14 -8.48
N ALA A 159 -27.91 5.58 -8.03
CA ALA A 159 -29.24 6.18 -8.14
C ALA A 159 -29.46 7.39 -7.20
N PHE A 160 -28.52 7.66 -6.30
CA PHE A 160 -28.60 8.70 -5.27
C PHE A 160 -27.56 9.81 -5.47
N LEU A 161 -26.85 9.80 -6.61
CA LEU A 161 -25.95 10.87 -7.02
C LEU A 161 -26.75 12.04 -7.57
N SER A 162 -27.40 12.80 -6.68
CA SER A 162 -28.15 14.02 -6.99
C SER A 162 -27.67 15.15 -6.09
N THR A 163 -27.39 16.33 -6.64
CA THR A 163 -26.91 17.48 -5.87
C THR A 163 -28.04 18.16 -5.08
N PRO A 164 -27.81 18.56 -3.80
CA PRO A 164 -26.64 18.25 -2.98
C PRO A 164 -26.60 16.77 -2.57
N LEU A 165 -25.40 16.18 -2.53
CA LEU A 165 -25.24 14.78 -2.15
C LEU A 165 -25.56 14.60 -0.66
N LYS A 166 -26.16 13.47 -0.32
CA LYS A 166 -26.22 13.05 1.09
C LYS A 166 -24.81 12.73 1.56
N GLU A 167 -24.46 13.12 2.79
CA GLU A 167 -23.09 13.01 3.30
C GLU A 167 -22.49 11.59 3.15
N MET A 168 -23.27 10.55 3.50
CA MET A 168 -22.82 9.15 3.35
C MET A 168 -22.67 8.72 1.89
N VAL A 169 -23.52 9.25 0.99
CA VAL A 169 -23.41 9.00 -0.44
C VAL A 169 -22.15 9.66 -0.99
N ALA A 170 -21.82 10.87 -0.56
CA ALA A 170 -20.58 11.55 -0.92
C ALA A 170 -19.34 10.78 -0.44
N LEU A 171 -19.35 10.25 0.79
CA LEU A 171 -18.28 9.38 1.30
C LEU A 171 -18.11 8.12 0.42
N GLY A 172 -19.20 7.42 0.12
CA GLY A 172 -19.18 6.27 -0.79
C GLY A 172 -18.69 6.61 -2.19
N TYR A 173 -19.13 7.75 -2.73
CA TYR A 173 -18.73 8.26 -4.03
C TYR A 173 -17.22 8.51 -4.11
N VAL A 174 -16.65 9.25 -3.15
CA VAL A 174 -15.20 9.53 -3.11
C VAL A 174 -14.39 8.24 -3.00
N LEU A 175 -14.80 7.32 -2.13
CA LEU A 175 -14.09 6.05 -1.93
C LEU A 175 -14.20 5.09 -3.13
N THR A 176 -15.26 5.18 -3.93
CA THR A 176 -15.46 4.32 -5.11
C THR A 176 -14.89 4.91 -6.40
N GLU A 177 -14.89 6.24 -6.57
CA GLU A 177 -14.26 6.90 -7.72
C GLU A 177 -12.74 6.95 -7.62
N ARG A 178 -12.19 6.99 -6.40
CA ARG A 178 -10.75 6.88 -6.11
C ARG A 178 -9.88 7.87 -6.87
N GLN A 179 -10.42 9.04 -7.20
CA GLN A 179 -9.68 10.08 -7.91
C GLN A 179 -8.66 10.73 -6.98
N VAL A 180 -7.46 11.01 -7.49
CA VAL A 180 -6.40 11.67 -6.71
C VAL A 180 -6.57 13.19 -6.61
N SER A 181 -7.42 13.77 -7.47
CA SER A 181 -7.68 15.21 -7.51
C SER A 181 -9.18 15.47 -7.51
N LEU A 182 -9.57 16.54 -6.83
CA LEU A 182 -10.94 17.02 -6.78
C LEU A 182 -11.46 17.37 -8.19
N LEU A 183 -10.57 17.81 -9.10
CA LEU A 183 -10.94 18.13 -10.48
C LEU A 183 -11.38 16.92 -11.30
N GLY A 184 -10.98 15.71 -10.89
CA GLY A 184 -11.38 14.46 -11.53
C GLY A 184 -12.79 13.99 -11.15
N LEU A 185 -13.46 14.67 -10.21
CA LEU A 185 -14.79 14.30 -9.75
C LEU A 185 -15.88 15.16 -10.41
N GLU A 186 -16.98 14.51 -10.74
CA GLU A 186 -18.20 15.13 -11.28
C GLU A 186 -18.87 16.03 -10.23
N TYR A 187 -18.97 15.53 -8.99
CA TYR A 187 -19.62 16.24 -7.87
C TYR A 187 -18.62 17.05 -7.02
N ARG A 188 -17.58 17.58 -7.63
CA ARG A 188 -16.50 18.32 -6.94
C ARG A 188 -16.95 19.60 -6.21
N ASP A 189 -18.11 20.14 -6.58
CA ASP A 189 -18.67 21.33 -5.97
C ASP A 189 -19.52 21.01 -4.72
N ASP A 190 -19.74 19.72 -4.42
CA ASP A 190 -20.44 19.28 -3.22
C ASP A 190 -19.60 19.53 -1.96
N ALA A 191 -20.23 20.04 -0.91
CA ALA A 191 -19.56 20.46 0.31
C ALA A 191 -18.91 19.27 1.06
N THR A 192 -19.56 18.10 1.07
CA THR A 192 -18.99 16.91 1.71
C THR A 192 -17.82 16.38 0.89
N VAL A 193 -17.92 16.39 -0.44
CA VAL A 193 -16.79 16.00 -1.32
C VAL A 193 -15.58 16.90 -1.10
N GLN A 194 -15.77 18.22 -1.04
CA GLN A 194 -14.67 19.16 -0.76
C GLN A 194 -14.06 18.93 0.62
N MET A 195 -14.89 18.74 1.65
CA MET A 195 -14.44 18.44 3.02
C MET A 195 -13.59 17.17 3.08
N LEU A 196 -13.96 16.11 2.35
CA LEU A 196 -13.18 14.86 2.30
C LEU A 196 -11.79 15.08 1.67
N TYR A 197 -11.68 15.88 0.61
CA TYR A 197 -10.38 16.22 0.01
C TYR A 197 -9.56 17.16 0.89
N GLU A 198 -10.21 18.05 1.64
CA GLU A 198 -9.55 18.90 2.62
C GLU A 198 -8.91 18.06 3.72
N ILE A 199 -9.61 17.05 4.23
CA ILE A 199 -9.07 16.08 5.19
C ILE A 199 -7.86 15.37 4.59
N SER A 200 -8.00 14.80 3.38
CA SER A 200 -6.89 14.10 2.72
C SER A 200 -5.66 15.00 2.56
N LYS A 201 -5.86 16.28 2.23
CA LYS A 201 -4.79 17.26 2.13
C LYS A 201 -4.13 17.53 3.48
N GLN A 202 -4.90 17.74 4.54
CA GLN A 202 -4.37 17.99 5.89
C GLN A 202 -3.57 16.80 6.40
N VAL A 203 -4.08 15.59 6.19
CA VAL A 203 -3.44 14.33 6.57
C VAL A 203 -2.13 14.11 5.80
N LEU A 204 -2.10 14.45 4.51
CA LEU A 204 -0.92 14.26 3.65
C LEU A 204 0.01 15.47 3.62
N ASP A 205 -0.27 16.56 4.34
CA ASP A 205 0.48 17.81 4.27
C ASP A 205 1.99 17.59 4.52
N HIS A 206 2.33 16.70 5.46
CA HIS A 206 3.72 16.33 5.71
C HIS A 206 4.36 15.52 4.59
N GLU A 207 3.64 14.56 4.00
CA GLU A 207 4.17 13.73 2.91
C GLU A 207 4.32 14.51 1.60
N VAL A 208 3.35 15.37 1.29
CA VAL A 208 3.36 16.25 0.12
C VAL A 208 4.54 17.21 0.21
N LYS A 209 4.77 17.81 1.39
CA LYS A 209 5.95 18.68 1.64
C LYS A 209 7.28 17.94 1.43
N ASP A 210 7.36 16.66 1.74
CA ASP A 210 8.59 15.89 1.57
C ASP A 210 8.82 15.42 0.12
N GLU A 211 7.74 15.08 -0.62
CA GLU A 211 7.81 14.84 -2.06
C GLU A 211 8.15 16.13 -2.83
N GLU A 212 7.55 17.27 -2.48
CA GLU A 212 7.86 18.59 -3.08
C GLU A 212 9.33 18.99 -2.87
N LYS A 213 9.87 18.81 -1.65
CA LYS A 213 11.31 19.01 -1.39
C LYS A 213 12.18 18.11 -2.26
N SER A 214 11.77 16.86 -2.48
CA SER A 214 12.51 15.92 -3.31
C SER A 214 12.50 16.33 -4.79
N ILE A 215 11.37 16.85 -5.28
CA ILE A 215 11.23 17.40 -6.63
C ILE A 215 12.06 18.68 -6.78
N GLU A 216 12.03 19.59 -5.81
CA GLU A 216 12.85 20.82 -5.80
C GLU A 216 14.35 20.48 -5.86
N VAL A 217 14.78 19.50 -5.06
CA VAL A 217 16.15 18.98 -5.10
C VAL A 217 16.51 18.44 -6.48
N LEU A 218 15.63 17.64 -7.09
CA LEU A 218 15.87 17.08 -8.43
C LEU A 218 15.97 18.18 -9.49
N LEU A 219 15.04 19.15 -9.47
CA LEU A 219 15.04 20.30 -10.37
C LEU A 219 16.32 21.13 -10.22
N ASN A 220 16.79 21.33 -8.98
CA ASN A 220 18.04 22.03 -8.72
C ASN A 220 19.25 21.28 -9.30
N VAL A 221 19.34 19.95 -9.09
CA VAL A 221 20.40 19.11 -9.67
C VAL A 221 20.39 19.18 -11.19
N CYS A 222 19.21 19.06 -11.82
CA CYS A 222 19.06 19.17 -13.27
C CYS A 222 19.46 20.56 -13.79
N THR A 223 19.08 21.62 -13.10
CA THR A 223 19.40 23.01 -13.47
C THR A 223 20.90 23.28 -13.39
N VAL A 224 21.54 22.88 -12.29
CA VAL A 224 23.00 23.03 -12.10
C VAL A 224 23.77 22.22 -13.15
N ASN A 225 23.36 20.98 -13.42
CA ASN A 225 24.03 20.16 -14.44
C ASN A 225 23.87 20.74 -15.85
N ARG A 226 22.67 21.21 -16.21
CA ARG A 226 22.42 21.90 -17.48
C ARG A 226 23.34 23.12 -17.65
N ASP A 227 23.45 23.95 -16.62
CA ASP A 227 24.24 25.18 -16.69
C ASP A 227 25.75 24.86 -16.74
N GLN A 228 26.20 23.78 -16.08
CA GLN A 228 27.58 23.29 -16.22
C GLN A 228 27.87 22.73 -17.61
N TYR A 229 26.95 22.00 -18.23
CA TYR A 229 27.12 21.55 -19.62
C TYR A 229 27.21 22.72 -20.60
N LYS A 230 26.38 23.77 -20.41
CA LYS A 230 26.50 25.00 -21.22
C LYS A 230 27.88 25.64 -21.09
N ARG A 231 28.40 25.79 -19.88
CA ARG A 231 29.74 26.35 -19.63
C ARG A 231 30.85 25.53 -20.27
N ILE A 232 30.72 24.20 -20.30
CA ILE A 232 31.66 23.31 -20.99
C ILE A 232 31.63 23.58 -22.50
N LEU A 233 30.43 23.62 -23.10
CA LEU A 233 30.26 23.87 -24.53
C LEU A 233 30.81 25.24 -24.93
N GLU A 234 30.44 26.30 -24.19
CA GLU A 234 30.95 27.66 -24.40
C GLU A 234 32.48 27.75 -24.30
N ALA A 235 33.10 26.98 -23.40
CA ALA A 235 34.56 26.96 -23.25
C ALA A 235 35.29 26.17 -24.36
N ILE A 236 34.58 25.31 -25.08
CA ILE A 236 35.09 24.55 -26.24
C ILE A 236 34.91 25.37 -27.52
N ASP A 237 33.79 26.08 -27.64
CA ASP A 237 33.46 26.92 -28.80
C ASP A 237 34.25 28.26 -28.83
N ASP A 238 34.92 28.61 -27.73
CA ASP A 238 35.80 29.78 -27.66
C ASP A 238 37.09 29.51 -28.49
N ASP A 239 37.35 30.33 -29.52
CA ASP A 239 38.43 30.22 -30.53
C ASP A 239 39.85 30.05 -29.93
N GLY A 240 40.00 30.32 -28.63
CA GLY A 240 41.21 30.16 -27.84
C GLY A 240 41.40 28.78 -27.19
N ASN A 241 40.94 27.68 -27.79
CA ASN A 241 41.33 26.30 -27.44
C ASN A 241 41.38 26.02 -25.91
N ASN A 242 40.39 26.51 -25.17
CA ASN A 242 40.46 26.60 -23.71
C ASN A 242 40.01 25.30 -23.04
N TYR A 243 40.52 24.16 -23.53
CA TYR A 243 40.25 22.82 -23.00
C TYR A 243 40.54 22.70 -21.51
N LYS A 244 41.45 23.53 -20.98
CA LYS A 244 41.73 23.59 -19.55
C LYS A 244 40.51 24.07 -18.77
N ARG A 245 39.82 25.09 -19.26
CA ARG A 245 38.60 25.66 -18.64
C ARG A 245 37.40 24.71 -18.81
N ALA A 246 37.25 24.09 -19.99
CA ALA A 246 36.25 23.04 -20.20
C ALA A 246 36.46 21.84 -19.24
N ARG A 247 37.72 21.41 -19.04
CA ARG A 247 38.08 20.35 -18.09
C ARG A 247 37.81 20.73 -16.64
N THR A 248 38.01 22.00 -16.27
CA THR A 248 37.64 22.49 -14.94
C THR A 248 36.12 22.40 -14.74
N TYR A 249 35.31 22.90 -15.67
CA TYR A 249 33.84 22.81 -15.55
C TYR A 249 33.33 21.37 -15.51
N ALA A 250 33.95 20.46 -16.27
CA ALA A 250 33.63 19.04 -16.20
C ALA A 250 33.98 18.43 -14.83
N SER A 251 35.15 18.78 -14.28
CA SER A 251 35.57 18.34 -12.93
C SER A 251 34.63 18.88 -11.84
N ASP A 252 34.21 20.13 -11.95
CA ASP A 252 33.28 20.76 -10.99
C ASP A 252 31.89 20.11 -11.04
N GLY A 253 31.39 19.79 -12.24
CA GLY A 253 30.16 19.04 -12.42
C GLY A 253 30.23 17.63 -11.81
N LEU A 254 31.36 16.94 -11.98
CA LEU A 254 31.60 15.63 -11.37
C LEU A 254 31.58 15.72 -9.83
N LEU A 255 32.30 16.69 -9.27
CA LEU A 255 32.38 16.90 -7.82
C LEU A 255 31.03 17.29 -7.19
N TYR A 256 30.24 18.11 -7.90
CA TYR A 256 28.87 18.44 -7.49
C TYR A 256 27.99 17.19 -7.46
N ASN A 257 28.05 16.36 -8.51
CA ASN A 257 27.26 15.13 -8.60
C ASN A 257 27.65 14.11 -7.53
N GLU A 258 28.95 13.88 -7.29
CA GLU A 258 29.43 13.01 -6.21
C GLU A 258 28.95 13.50 -4.83
N SER A 259 28.92 14.82 -4.63
CA SER A 259 28.44 15.42 -3.38
C SER A 259 26.93 15.24 -3.21
N CYS A 260 26.15 15.40 -4.28
CA CYS A 260 24.72 15.09 -4.28
C CYS A 260 24.45 13.60 -4.01
N ILE A 261 25.16 12.70 -4.69
CA ILE A 261 25.04 11.25 -4.49
C ILE A 261 25.31 10.87 -3.03
N ARG A 262 26.38 11.40 -2.42
CA ARG A 262 26.68 11.15 -0.99
C ARG A 262 25.59 11.68 -0.06
N LYS A 263 25.13 12.90 -0.28
CA LYS A 263 24.08 13.54 0.53
C LYS A 263 22.76 12.78 0.48
N TYR A 264 22.33 12.35 -0.71
CA TYR A 264 21.02 11.71 -0.87
C TYR A 264 21.04 10.19 -0.66
N SER A 265 22.18 9.52 -0.86
CA SER A 265 22.32 8.10 -0.50
C SER A 265 22.34 7.86 1.01
N SER A 266 22.92 8.79 1.79
CA SER A 266 22.91 8.72 3.26
C SER A 266 21.52 8.99 3.86
N GLN A 267 20.73 9.87 3.23
CA GLN A 267 19.32 10.08 3.59
C GLN A 267 18.45 8.84 3.29
N ALA A 268 18.66 8.17 2.14
CA ALA A 268 17.95 6.93 1.80
C ALA A 268 18.26 5.78 2.78
N ALA A 269 19.47 5.73 3.34
CA ALA A 269 19.84 4.78 4.40
C ALA A 269 19.22 5.12 5.77
N SER A 270 18.94 6.40 6.04
CA SER A 270 18.37 6.85 7.31
C SER A 270 16.86 6.59 7.44
N THR A 271 16.13 6.56 6.31
CA THR A 271 14.72 6.11 6.27
C THR A 271 14.56 4.59 6.23
N SER A 272 15.68 3.86 6.15
CA SER A 272 15.73 2.40 6.07
C SER A 272 16.73 1.87 7.10
N SER A 273 16.48 2.11 8.38
CA SER A 273 17.29 1.58 9.46
C SER A 273 16.39 0.98 10.54
N MET A 274 16.04 -0.30 10.36
CA MET A 274 15.88 -1.17 11.53
C MET A 274 17.28 -1.49 12.03
N PRO A 275 17.56 -1.45 13.35
CA PRO A 275 18.83 -1.89 13.88
C PRO A 275 19.06 -3.37 13.55
N GLU A 276 20.28 -3.71 13.19
CA GLU A 276 20.73 -5.09 13.13
C GLU A 276 20.56 -5.73 14.53
N PRO A 277 19.85 -6.87 14.66
CA PRO A 277 19.61 -7.48 15.97
C PRO A 277 20.92 -7.83 16.67
N LEU A 278 21.00 -7.52 17.96
CA LEU A 278 22.07 -7.96 18.85
C LEU A 278 22.16 -9.51 18.80
N GLU A 279 23.34 -10.05 18.50
CA GLU A 279 23.59 -11.48 18.55
C GLU A 279 23.40 -12.02 19.98
N LEU A 280 22.50 -13.00 20.14
CA LEU A 280 22.26 -13.70 21.40
C LEU A 280 23.22 -14.89 21.55
N PRO A 281 23.64 -15.24 22.78
CA PRO A 281 24.61 -16.31 23.04
C PRO A 281 24.12 -17.70 22.64
N THR A 282 25.08 -18.55 22.25
CA THR A 282 24.97 -19.88 21.65
C THR A 282 24.41 -20.99 22.57
N THR A 283 23.28 -20.77 23.24
CA THR A 283 22.63 -21.77 24.10
C THR A 283 21.11 -21.66 24.09
N ALA A 284 20.50 -21.79 22.91
CA ALA A 284 19.11 -22.20 22.77
C ALA A 284 18.83 -22.68 21.32
N GLN A 285 19.13 -23.95 21.03
CA GLN A 285 18.51 -24.63 19.89
C GLN A 285 17.17 -25.21 20.31
N ALA A 286 16.10 -24.85 19.58
CA ALA A 286 14.93 -25.72 19.44
C ALA A 286 14.24 -25.47 18.08
N SER A 287 14.40 -26.47 17.21
CA SER A 287 13.40 -27.07 16.32
C SER A 287 12.47 -26.17 15.48
N SER A 288 12.83 -26.06 14.21
CA SER A 288 12.01 -25.56 13.10
C SER A 288 10.85 -26.52 12.77
N SER A 289 9.64 -26.00 12.59
CA SER A 289 8.59 -26.65 11.80
C SER A 289 7.84 -25.63 10.92
N ASN A 290 7.46 -26.12 9.75
CA ASN A 290 7.02 -25.43 8.54
C ASN A 290 5.75 -24.57 8.69
N SER A 291 5.66 -23.44 7.99
CA SER A 291 4.94 -23.36 6.70
C SER A 291 4.83 -21.94 6.14
N SER A 292 4.90 -21.91 4.80
CA SER A 292 4.89 -20.83 3.83
C SER A 292 3.65 -19.92 3.80
N LYS A 293 3.84 -18.65 3.42
CA LYS A 293 3.36 -18.04 2.14
C LYS A 293 3.52 -16.50 2.17
N THR A 294 4.57 -15.98 1.55
CA THR A 294 4.65 -14.56 1.19
C THR A 294 3.92 -14.32 -0.13
N ARG A 295 2.92 -13.44 -0.06
CA ARG A 295 2.25 -12.84 -1.21
C ARG A 295 3.20 -11.86 -1.90
N THR A 296 3.32 -12.01 -3.21
CA THR A 296 3.90 -11.04 -4.13
C THR A 296 2.98 -9.82 -4.26
N SER A 297 3.51 -8.63 -3.98
CA SER A 297 2.90 -7.36 -4.38
C SER A 297 3.46 -6.93 -5.75
N PRO A 298 2.61 -6.52 -6.71
CA PRO A 298 3.03 -6.07 -8.03
C PRO A 298 3.35 -4.57 -7.98
N LEU A 299 4.55 -4.17 -8.43
CA LEU A 299 4.87 -2.92 -9.13
C LEU A 299 6.39 -2.65 -9.05
N ARG A 300 7.11 -3.04 -10.11
CA ARG A 300 8.22 -2.28 -10.72
C ARG A 300 8.66 -3.02 -11.98
N MET A 301 8.02 -2.66 -13.10
CA MET A 301 8.66 -2.78 -14.40
C MET A 301 9.70 -1.68 -14.50
N ILE A 302 10.92 -2.01 -14.11
CA ILE A 302 12.11 -1.47 -14.76
C ILE A 302 12.74 -2.71 -15.37
N GLU A 303 12.90 -2.75 -16.69
CA GLU A 303 13.66 -3.82 -17.33
C GLU A 303 15.11 -3.75 -16.84
N ALA A 304 15.36 -4.42 -15.72
CA ALA A 304 16.70 -4.80 -15.32
C ALA A 304 17.24 -5.73 -16.41
N PRO A 305 18.53 -5.64 -16.77
CA PRO A 305 19.15 -6.62 -17.65
C PRO A 305 18.83 -8.00 -17.09
N LYS A 306 18.24 -8.89 -17.92
CA LYS A 306 17.78 -10.23 -17.51
C LYS A 306 18.89 -10.89 -16.69
N LYS A 307 18.76 -10.85 -15.36
CA LYS A 307 19.69 -11.55 -14.47
C LYS A 307 19.52 -13.01 -14.79
N LYS A 308 20.61 -13.64 -15.26
CA LYS A 308 20.70 -15.07 -15.45
C LYS A 308 20.12 -15.76 -14.22
N THR A 309 19.19 -16.69 -14.40
CA THR A 309 18.61 -17.42 -13.26
C THR A 309 19.62 -18.43 -12.72
N ASP A 310 19.48 -18.82 -11.46
CA ASP A 310 20.28 -19.88 -10.84
C ASP A 310 20.35 -21.15 -11.70
N MET A 311 19.24 -21.55 -12.32
CA MET A 311 19.18 -22.77 -13.14
C MET A 311 19.75 -22.61 -14.55
N GLU A 312 19.68 -21.41 -15.14
CA GLU A 312 20.37 -21.11 -16.39
C GLU A 312 21.89 -21.14 -16.18
N TRP A 313 22.37 -20.58 -15.05
CA TRP A 313 23.77 -20.66 -14.66
C TRP A 313 24.22 -22.11 -14.46
N VAL A 314 23.44 -22.92 -13.74
CA VAL A 314 23.77 -24.34 -13.52
C VAL A 314 23.77 -25.13 -14.83
N LYS A 315 22.84 -24.85 -15.76
CA LYS A 315 22.82 -25.52 -17.07
C LYS A 315 24.10 -25.24 -17.86
N GLU A 316 24.51 -23.98 -17.97
CA GLU A 316 25.75 -23.62 -18.67
C GLU A 316 27.00 -24.21 -18.00
N PHE A 317 27.04 -24.22 -16.67
CA PHE A 317 28.10 -24.90 -15.92
C PHE A 317 28.10 -26.40 -16.21
N VAL A 318 26.92 -27.01 -16.30
CA VAL A 318 26.79 -28.44 -16.58
C VAL A 318 27.23 -28.81 -17.99
N ASP A 319 26.86 -28.00 -18.97
CA ASP A 319 27.18 -28.25 -20.37
C ASP A 319 28.67 -28.04 -20.63
N SER A 320 29.27 -26.97 -20.09
CA SER A 320 30.73 -26.76 -20.16
C SER A 320 31.51 -27.85 -19.44
N TYR A 321 31.10 -28.24 -18.22
CA TYR A 321 31.82 -29.26 -17.46
C TYR A 321 31.69 -30.68 -18.04
N LYS A 322 30.56 -30.99 -18.69
CA LYS A 322 30.37 -32.27 -19.39
C LYS A 322 31.12 -32.34 -20.72
N ALA A 323 31.40 -31.21 -21.36
CA ALA A 323 32.24 -31.17 -22.55
C ALA A 323 33.66 -31.65 -22.25
N ASP A 324 34.18 -31.32 -21.06
CA ASP A 324 35.55 -31.66 -20.65
C ASP A 324 35.66 -32.92 -19.79
N LYS A 325 34.59 -33.36 -19.10
CA LYS A 325 34.63 -34.49 -18.14
C LYS A 325 33.36 -35.36 -18.13
N LYS A 326 33.53 -36.68 -17.96
CA LYS A 326 32.43 -37.68 -18.02
C LYS A 326 31.40 -37.62 -16.88
N LYS A 327 31.73 -37.10 -15.69
CA LYS A 327 30.82 -37.11 -14.52
C LYS A 327 30.81 -35.76 -13.80
N MET A 328 29.61 -35.23 -13.59
CA MET A 328 29.39 -33.94 -12.94
C MET A 328 29.87 -33.92 -11.47
N ASN A 329 30.64 -32.89 -11.10
CA ASN A 329 30.96 -32.57 -9.72
C ASN A 329 30.02 -31.48 -9.18
N TRP A 330 28.97 -31.91 -8.48
CA TRP A 330 27.93 -31.03 -7.93
C TRP A 330 28.42 -30.15 -6.78
N GLN A 331 29.43 -30.59 -6.02
CA GLN A 331 30.04 -29.79 -4.95
C GLN A 331 30.69 -28.54 -5.56
N MET A 332 31.51 -28.74 -6.59
CA MET A 332 32.21 -27.65 -7.26
C MET A 332 31.25 -26.69 -7.98
N CYS A 333 30.20 -27.22 -8.64
CA CYS A 333 29.15 -26.39 -9.23
C CYS A 333 28.46 -25.50 -8.18
N TYR A 334 28.17 -26.06 -7.01
CA TYR A 334 27.54 -25.33 -5.91
C TYR A 334 28.46 -24.24 -5.32
N ASP A 335 29.71 -24.58 -5.05
CA ASP A 335 30.68 -23.65 -4.45
C ASP A 335 30.99 -22.48 -5.40
N GLN A 336 31.17 -22.77 -6.69
CA GLN A 336 31.42 -21.73 -7.68
C GLN A 336 30.19 -20.85 -7.94
N GLY A 337 28.99 -21.45 -8.02
CA GLY A 337 27.76 -20.68 -8.16
C GLY A 337 27.55 -19.71 -7.00
N ARG A 338 27.80 -20.16 -5.76
CA ARG A 338 27.77 -19.30 -4.56
C ARG A 338 28.76 -18.13 -4.65
N SER A 339 29.98 -18.38 -5.13
CA SER A 339 31.00 -17.32 -5.29
C SER A 339 30.63 -16.27 -6.35
N GLU A 340 29.90 -16.68 -7.40
CA GLU A 340 29.44 -15.80 -8.49
C GLU A 340 28.10 -15.13 -8.19
N GLY A 341 27.57 -15.30 -6.96
CA GLY A 341 26.31 -14.71 -6.50
C GLY A 341 25.05 -15.48 -6.90
N PHE A 342 25.20 -16.68 -7.44
CA PHE A 342 24.12 -17.62 -7.75
C PHE A 342 23.95 -18.65 -6.63
N LEU A 343 22.85 -19.39 -6.64
CA LEU A 343 22.62 -20.56 -5.76
C LEU A 343 22.49 -20.25 -4.26
N ALA A 344 22.22 -18.99 -3.91
CA ALA A 344 21.97 -18.56 -2.54
C ALA A 344 20.75 -19.28 -1.92
N THR A 345 19.76 -19.65 -2.74
CA THR A 345 18.53 -20.33 -2.29
C THR A 345 18.70 -21.84 -2.05
N TYR A 346 19.83 -22.44 -2.43
CA TYR A 346 20.07 -23.87 -2.23
C TYR A 346 20.87 -24.07 -0.95
N ALA A 347 20.41 -24.97 -0.08
CA ALA A 347 21.06 -25.22 1.21
C ALA A 347 22.34 -26.06 1.09
N ASN A 348 22.42 -26.93 0.08
CA ASN A 348 23.57 -27.81 -0.14
C ASN A 348 23.62 -28.32 -1.60
N PRO A 349 24.78 -28.83 -2.05
CA PRO A 349 24.96 -29.39 -3.40
C PRO A 349 23.98 -30.51 -3.75
N GLN A 350 23.52 -31.29 -2.76
CA GLN A 350 22.59 -32.38 -2.98
C GLN A 350 21.18 -31.87 -3.31
N SER A 351 20.73 -30.78 -2.66
CA SER A 351 19.49 -30.09 -2.97
C SER A 351 19.51 -29.49 -4.38
N LEU A 352 20.65 -28.92 -4.79
CA LEU A 352 20.88 -28.41 -6.13
C LEU A 352 20.75 -29.51 -7.18
N LYS A 353 21.47 -30.62 -6.99
CA LYS A 353 21.44 -31.80 -7.86
C LYS A 353 20.03 -32.38 -8.00
N ASN A 354 19.30 -32.52 -6.89
CA ASN A 354 17.94 -33.05 -6.89
C ASN A 354 16.99 -32.16 -7.70
N THR A 355 17.11 -30.85 -7.52
CA THR A 355 16.28 -29.87 -8.25
C THR A 355 16.62 -29.88 -9.74
N PHE A 356 17.90 -29.91 -10.10
CA PHE A 356 18.34 -29.98 -11.48
C PHE A 356 17.84 -31.24 -12.20
N ASN A 357 17.94 -32.41 -11.55
CA ASN A 357 17.47 -33.67 -12.13
C ASN A 357 15.93 -33.73 -12.25
N LYS A 358 15.20 -33.08 -11.33
CA LYS A 358 13.74 -32.96 -11.41
C LYS A 358 13.30 -32.11 -12.60
N LEU A 359 14.06 -31.07 -12.93
CA LEU A 359 13.79 -30.16 -14.04
C LEU A 359 14.31 -30.69 -15.38
N ASN A 360 15.30 -31.57 -15.37
CA ASN A 360 15.87 -32.22 -16.56
C ASN A 360 15.92 -33.74 -16.34
N PRO A 361 14.74 -34.42 -16.33
CA PRO A 361 14.72 -35.87 -16.23
C PRO A 361 15.48 -36.46 -17.42
N LYS A 362 16.33 -37.45 -17.14
CA LYS A 362 16.99 -38.21 -18.21
C LYS A 362 15.92 -39.01 -18.94
N ASN A 363 15.79 -38.80 -20.26
CA ASN A 363 15.18 -39.80 -21.14
C ASN A 363 16.08 -41.04 -21.20
#